data_AF-A0A2U3CHH7-F1
#
_entry.id   AF-A0A2U3CHH7-F1
#
_cell.length_a   1.000
_cell.length_b   1.000
_cell.length_c   1.000
_cell.angle_alpha   90.00
_cell.angle_beta   90.00
_cell.angle_gamma   90.00
#
_symmetry.space_group_name_H-M   'P 1'
#
loop_
_entity.id
_entity.type
_entity.pdbx_description
1 polymer ?
#
loop_
_entity_poly.entity_id
_entity_poly.type
_entity_poly.pdbx_seq_one_letter_code
_entity_poly.pdbx_strand_id
1 'polypeptide(L)'
;MSEKLTVEKTIMIEATTSTVWDALTNPEITKQYFLNCEAISDWNTGDPIIYKMISDGKEVIPVKGVILRQKSEKLLEYTCFAPEFEKDISKHTKVT
;
A
#
# COMPACT_ATOMS: atom_id res chain seq x y z
N MET A 1 -8.39 -7.48 -26.18
CA MET A 1 -8.68 -8.21 -24.94
C MET A 1 -7.46 -8.05 -24.05
N SER A 2 -7.51 -7.19 -23.04
CA SER A 2 -6.35 -6.91 -22.20
C SER A 2 -6.25 -7.99 -21.12
N GLU A 3 -5.23 -8.83 -21.19
CA GLU A 3 -4.95 -9.85 -20.18
C GLU A 3 -4.59 -9.16 -18.87
N LYS A 4 -5.37 -9.40 -17.80
CA LYS A 4 -5.04 -8.92 -16.46
C LYS A 4 -3.91 -9.79 -15.91
N LEU A 5 -2.69 -9.26 -15.93
CA LEU A 5 -1.56 -9.90 -15.28
C LEU A 5 -1.76 -9.87 -13.77
N THR A 6 -1.74 -11.06 -13.15
CA THR A 6 -1.80 -11.22 -11.70
C THR A 6 -0.44 -11.74 -11.24
N VAL A 7 0.12 -11.13 -10.22
CA VAL A 7 1.39 -11.54 -9.61
C VAL A 7 1.09 -12.05 -8.21
N GLU A 8 1.43 -13.31 -7.95
CA GLU A 8 1.35 -13.91 -6.62
C GLU A 8 2.78 -14.19 -6.12
N LYS A 9 3.04 -13.81 -4.86
CA LYS A 9 4.33 -14.08 -4.22
C LYS A 9 4.11 -14.43 -2.76
N THR A 10 4.66 -15.57 -2.36
CA THR A 10 4.61 -16.06 -0.98
C THR A 10 6.02 -16.07 -0.42
N ILE A 11 6.18 -15.49 0.78
CA ILE A 11 7.44 -15.48 1.52
C ILE A 11 7.18 -15.94 2.95
N MET A 12 8.13 -16.68 3.53
CA MET A 12 8.11 -17.03 4.95
C MET A 12 8.91 -15.98 5.71
N ILE A 13 8.29 -15.41 6.74
CA ILE A 13 8.91 -14.43 7.63
C ILE A 13 8.87 -15.01 9.03
N GLU A 14 10.04 -15.16 9.68
CA GLU A 14 10.16 -15.61 11.06
C GLU A 14 9.84 -14.46 12.04
N ALA A 15 8.58 -14.04 12.06
CA ALA A 15 8.07 -12.98 12.95
C ALA A 15 6.62 -13.26 13.35
N THR A 16 6.13 -12.59 14.39
CA THR A 16 4.71 -12.67 14.78
C THR A 16 3.83 -11.94 13.76
N THR A 17 2.57 -12.34 13.66
CA THR A 17 1.57 -11.67 12.80
C THR A 17 1.47 -10.17 13.11
N SER A 18 1.54 -9.80 14.39
CA SER A 18 1.51 -8.41 14.83
C SER A 18 2.72 -7.62 14.35
N THR A 19 3.93 -8.19 14.35
CA THR A 19 5.12 -7.49 13.85
C THR A 19 5.06 -7.29 12.34
N VAL A 20 4.60 -8.30 11.59
CA VAL A 20 4.38 -8.16 10.14
C VAL A 20 3.30 -7.11 9.86
N TRP A 21 2.23 -7.10 10.65
CA TRP A 21 1.17 -6.12 10.54
C TRP A 21 1.66 -4.70 10.82
N ASP A 22 2.44 -4.51 11.88
CA ASP A 22 3.05 -3.22 12.22
C ASP A 22 3.97 -2.78 11.08
N ALA A 23 4.79 -3.68 10.53
CA ALA A 23 5.65 -3.35 9.40
C ALA A 23 4.86 -2.85 8.17
N LEU A 24 3.70 -3.45 7.88
CA LEU A 24 2.85 -3.05 6.76
C LEU A 24 2.10 -1.73 7.00
N THR A 25 1.77 -1.42 8.26
CA THR A 25 0.88 -0.32 8.61
C THR A 25 1.58 0.90 9.21
N ASN A 26 2.80 0.72 9.71
CA ASN A 26 3.55 1.76 10.38
C ASN A 26 4.34 2.61 9.36
N PRO A 27 4.09 3.93 9.27
CA PRO A 27 4.81 4.81 8.36
C PRO A 27 6.33 4.78 8.60
N GLU A 28 6.78 4.61 9.85
CA GLU A 28 8.20 4.59 10.19
C GLU A 28 8.92 3.35 9.65
N ILE A 29 8.22 2.19 9.62
CA ILE A 29 8.78 0.93 9.11
C ILE A 29 8.66 0.86 7.59
N THR A 30 7.50 1.24 7.04
CA THR A 30 7.31 1.31 5.58
C THR A 30 8.37 2.16 4.91
N LYS A 31 8.77 3.27 5.53
CA LYS A 31 9.89 4.10 5.07
C LYS A 31 11.20 3.34 4.90
N GLN A 32 11.51 2.39 5.78
CA GLN A 32 12.79 1.67 5.77
C GLN A 32 12.90 0.68 4.60
N TYR A 33 11.82 -0.05 4.28
CA TYR A 33 11.85 -1.07 3.23
C TYR A 33 11.21 -0.62 1.91
N PHE A 34 10.41 0.45 1.92
CA PHE A 34 9.72 1.00 0.74
C PHE A 34 10.39 2.27 0.22
N LEU A 35 11.73 2.26 0.12
CA LEU A 35 12.51 3.33 -0.52
C LEU A 35 12.27 4.74 0.06
N ASN A 36 12.16 4.88 1.38
CA ASN A 36 11.80 6.15 2.06
C ASN A 36 10.38 6.65 1.76
N CYS A 37 9.46 5.78 1.33
CA CYS A 37 8.04 6.11 1.23
C CYS A 37 7.32 5.74 2.52
N GLU A 38 6.65 6.70 3.12
CA GLU A 38 5.79 6.56 4.29
C GLU A 38 4.38 6.25 3.81
N ALA A 39 3.84 5.09 4.21
CA ALA A 39 2.44 4.77 3.99
C ALA A 39 1.59 5.50 5.04
N ILE A 40 0.84 6.51 4.61
CA ILE A 40 -0.03 7.31 5.47
C ILE A 40 -1.48 6.90 5.16
N SER A 41 -2.13 6.31 6.16
CA SER A 41 -3.55 5.94 6.12
C SER A 41 -4.05 5.69 7.54
N ASP A 42 -5.35 5.83 7.73
CA ASP A 42 -6.06 5.40 8.95
C ASP A 42 -6.36 3.89 8.94
N TRP A 43 -6.02 3.18 7.85
CA TRP A 43 -6.18 1.72 7.70
C TRP A 43 -7.62 1.20 7.89
N ASN A 44 -8.61 2.08 7.79
CA ASN A 44 -10.02 1.73 7.83
C ASN A 44 -10.53 1.40 6.43
N THR A 45 -11.55 0.54 6.36
CA THR A 45 -12.15 0.19 5.07
C THR A 45 -12.82 1.40 4.43
N GLY A 46 -12.42 1.74 3.20
CA GLY A 46 -12.86 2.93 2.46
C GLY A 46 -11.94 4.13 2.60
N ASP A 47 -10.98 4.11 3.52
CA ASP A 47 -10.02 5.21 3.67
C ASP A 47 -8.96 5.21 2.59
N PRO A 48 -8.47 6.39 2.19
CA PRO A 48 -7.34 6.50 1.27
C PRO A 48 -6.04 6.09 1.96
N ILE A 49 -5.15 5.47 1.20
CA ILE A 49 -3.75 5.25 1.55
C ILE A 49 -2.88 6.05 0.59
N ILE A 50 -1.97 6.86 1.13
CA ILE A 50 -1.02 7.63 0.32
C ILE A 50 0.40 7.20 0.68
N TYR A 51 1.21 6.94 -0.34
CA TYR A 51 2.63 6.73 -0.15
C TYR A 51 3.32 8.05 -0.39
N LYS A 52 3.86 8.64 0.67
CA LYS A 52 4.54 9.94 0.64
C LYS A 52 6.04 9.72 0.72
N MET A 53 6.81 10.38 -0.16
CA MET A 53 8.27 10.37 -0.13
C MET A 53 8.82 11.79 -0.21
N ILE A 54 10.04 11.98 0.27
CA ILE A 54 10.76 13.25 0.12
C ILE A 54 11.71 13.12 -1.07
N SER A 55 11.51 13.97 -2.09
CA SER A 55 12.37 14.06 -3.26
C SER A 55 12.83 15.50 -3.43
N ASP A 56 14.14 15.73 -3.52
CA ASP A 56 14.74 17.08 -3.65
C ASP A 56 14.24 18.09 -2.59
N GLY A 57 14.06 17.62 -1.35
CA GLY A 57 13.53 18.43 -0.25
C GLY A 57 12.04 18.77 -0.34
N LYS A 58 11.31 18.22 -1.32
CA LYS A 58 9.86 18.39 -1.48
C LYS A 58 9.12 17.08 -1.23
N GLU A 59 7.94 17.21 -0.65
CA GLU A 59 7.04 16.09 -0.39
C GLU A 59 6.30 15.72 -1.68
N VAL A 60 6.46 14.47 -2.12
CA VAL A 60 5.86 13.93 -3.34
C VAL A 60 5.06 12.70 -2.98
N ILE A 61 3.89 12.56 -3.61
CA ILE A 61 3.01 11.38 -3.44
C ILE A 61 3.03 10.59 -4.75
N PRO A 62 3.96 9.64 -4.92
CA PRO A 62 4.05 8.83 -6.15
C PRO A 62 2.87 7.87 -6.32
N VAL A 63 2.29 7.38 -5.21
CA VAL A 63 1.24 6.36 -5.23
C VAL A 63 0.14 6.72 -4.26
N LYS A 64 -1.10 6.55 -4.72
CA LYS A 64 -2.31 6.61 -3.91
C LYS A 64 -3.04 5.27 -4.00
N GLY A 65 -3.96 5.09 -3.07
CA GLY A 65 -4.73 3.87 -2.96
C GLY A 65 -5.95 4.07 -2.09
N VAL A 66 -6.78 3.04 -2.02
CA VAL A 66 -7.93 2.97 -1.13
C VAL A 66 -7.96 1.60 -0.46
N ILE A 67 -8.14 1.56 0.85
CA ILE A 67 -8.30 0.31 1.59
C ILE A 67 -9.66 -0.29 1.24
N LEU A 68 -9.66 -1.47 0.62
CA LEU A 68 -10.88 -2.17 0.23
C LEU A 68 -11.42 -3.04 1.35
N ARG A 69 -10.52 -3.76 2.03
CA ARG A 69 -10.84 -4.59 3.20
C ARG A 69 -9.63 -4.66 4.09
N GLN A 70 -9.85 -4.52 5.38
CA GLN A 70 -8.81 -4.71 6.38
C GLN A 70 -9.37 -5.67 7.43
N LYS A 71 -8.52 -6.61 7.84
CA LYS A 71 -8.72 -7.45 9.02
C LYS A 71 -7.37 -7.56 9.71
N SER A 72 -7.25 -6.84 10.83
CA SER A 72 -6.02 -6.78 11.64
C SER A 72 -5.37 -8.15 11.78
N GLU A 73 -4.08 -8.21 11.46
CA GLU A 73 -3.21 -9.38 11.53
C GLU A 73 -3.58 -10.57 10.63
N LYS A 74 -4.57 -10.43 9.73
CA LYS A 74 -5.07 -11.54 8.91
C LYS A 74 -5.17 -11.22 7.43
N LEU A 75 -5.61 -10.02 7.07
CA LEU A 75 -5.87 -9.67 5.68
C LEU A 75 -5.83 -8.15 5.49
N LEU A 76 -5.13 -7.71 4.44
CA LEU A 76 -5.06 -6.30 4.06
C LEU A 76 -5.22 -6.22 2.54
N GLU A 77 -6.40 -5.81 2.11
CA GLU A 77 -6.75 -5.59 0.71
C GLU A 77 -6.86 -4.09 0.43
N TYR A 78 -6.08 -3.60 -0.52
CA TYR A 78 -6.10 -2.19 -0.92
C TYR A 78 -5.82 -2.03 -2.40
N THR A 79 -6.18 -0.89 -2.97
CA THR A 79 -5.78 -0.53 -4.33
C THR A 79 -4.52 0.31 -4.30
N CYS A 80 -3.74 0.24 -5.37
CA CYS A 80 -2.60 1.10 -5.65
C CYS A 80 -2.72 1.63 -7.08
N PHE A 81 -2.57 2.94 -7.22
CA PHE A 81 -2.58 3.66 -8.49
C PHE A 81 -1.74 4.94 -8.39
N ALA A 82 -1.20 5.40 -9.51
CA ALA A 82 -0.59 6.72 -9.55
C ALA A 82 -1.68 7.80 -9.39
N PRO A 83 -1.41 8.94 -8.73
CA PRO A 83 -2.40 9.97 -8.44
C PRO A 83 -3.11 10.52 -9.70
N GLU A 84 -2.48 10.44 -10.86
CA GLU A 84 -3.06 10.78 -12.17
C GLU A 84 -4.24 9.87 -12.58
N PHE A 85 -4.27 8.63 -12.11
CA PHE A 85 -5.30 7.63 -12.43
C PHE A 85 -6.39 7.53 -11.35
N GLU A 86 -6.51 8.51 -10.46
CA GLU A 86 -7.53 8.51 -9.40
C GLU A 86 -8.96 8.34 -9.97
N LYS A 87 -9.23 8.96 -11.12
CA LYS A 87 -10.53 8.85 -11.83
C LYS A 87 -10.65 7.59 -12.70
N ASP A 88 -9.55 6.89 -12.96
CA ASP A 88 -9.48 5.79 -13.91
C ASP A 88 -9.36 4.44 -13.17
N ILE A 89 -10.50 3.95 -12.70
CA ILE A 89 -10.60 2.72 -11.89
C ILE A 89 -10.01 1.51 -12.64
N SER A 90 -9.96 1.54 -13.97
CA SER A 90 -9.36 0.49 -14.79
C SER A 90 -7.86 0.30 -14.56
N LYS A 91 -7.18 1.34 -14.06
CA LYS A 91 -5.74 1.38 -13.75
C LYS A 91 -5.43 1.10 -12.28
N HIS A 92 -6.46 0.88 -11.46
CA HIS A 92 -6.28 0.57 -10.04
C HIS A 92 -5.80 -0.87 -9.89
N THR A 93 -4.60 -1.04 -9.37
CA THR A 93 -4.05 -2.36 -9.09
C THR A 93 -4.52 -2.79 -7.72
N LYS A 94 -5.20 -3.93 -7.63
CA LYS A 94 -5.59 -4.50 -6.34
C LYS A 94 -4.42 -5.27 -5.74
N VAL A 95 -4.10 -4.99 -4.48
CA VAL A 95 -3.11 -5.67 -3.65
C VAL A 95 -3.85 -6.40 -2.54
N THR A 96 -3.51 -7.67 -2.31
CA THR A 96 -4.09 -8.56 -1.28
C THR A 96 -3.06 -9.52 -0.73
#